data_AF-A0A0K1ZLD8-F1
#
_entry.id   AF-A0A0K1ZLD8-F1
#
_cell.length_a   1.000
_cell.length_b   1.000
_cell.length_c   1.000
_cell.angle_alpha   90.00
_cell.angle_beta   90.00
_cell.angle_gamma   90.00
#
_symmetry.space_group_name_H-M   'P 1'
#
loop_
_entity.id
_entity.type
_entity.pdbx_description
1 polymer ?
#
loop_
_entity_poly.entity_id
_entity_poly.type
_entity_poly.pdbx_seq_one_letter_code
_entity_poly.pdbx_strand_id
1 'polypeptide(L)'
;MQSNATEHAALERVAPRGTALRIAHAVKRYGEREVLHGIDLEIAPGEFVAIVGRSGCGKSTLLRLIAGLEGIDGGSLHRDGAAGGGLHDDARVMFQDARLLPWKRVLDNVALGLPRTHRAQAAEVLAQVGLAERAGEWPARLSGGQRQRVALARALVHRPRLLLLDEPLGALDALTRIDMQNLIEGLWQRLGFTAVLVTHDVAEAVALADRVVLIEDGRITLDARIDLPRPRHRGAPAFARLEEAILNRVMQRKADPDEVTDARAHVARPSPWEVSAAAVGWAV
;
A
#
# COMPACT_ATOMS: atom_id res chain seq x y z
N MET A 1 6.44 35.05 48.36
CA MET A 1 5.00 34.99 48.05
C MET A 1 4.88 35.09 46.53
N GLN A 2 4.55 33.97 45.89
CA GLN A 2 4.02 33.83 44.51
C GLN A 2 4.82 34.38 43.32
N SER A 3 5.43 33.49 42.52
CA SER A 3 5.15 33.35 41.08
C SER A 3 5.83 32.11 40.45
N ASN A 4 5.53 30.91 40.93
CA ASN A 4 5.77 29.67 40.17
C ASN A 4 4.48 29.35 39.40
N ALA A 5 4.31 29.92 38.21
CA ALA A 5 3.14 29.68 37.38
C ALA A 5 3.44 29.78 35.87
N THR A 6 4.62 29.34 35.44
CA THR A 6 4.92 29.21 34.00
C THR A 6 5.81 28.01 33.69
N GLU A 7 5.54 26.89 34.35
CA GLU A 7 5.98 25.55 33.95
C GLU A 7 4.88 24.86 33.12
N HIS A 8 4.25 25.59 32.20
CA HIS A 8 3.45 24.97 31.15
C HIS A 8 4.39 24.38 30.12
N ALA A 9 4.72 23.10 30.34
CA ALA A 9 4.94 22.07 29.35
C ALA A 9 4.89 22.56 27.88
N ALA A 10 6.00 23.13 27.42
CA ALA A 10 6.35 23.05 26.02
C ALA A 10 6.78 21.60 25.78
N LEU A 11 5.80 20.71 25.57
CA LEU A 11 6.04 19.48 24.85
C LEU A 11 6.65 19.92 23.52
N GLU A 12 7.98 19.82 23.41
CA GLU A 12 8.66 19.84 22.13
C GLU A 12 7.91 18.86 21.24
N ARG A 13 7.12 19.39 20.30
CA ARG A 13 6.51 18.58 19.26
C ARG A 13 7.70 18.03 18.48
N VAL A 14 8.11 16.81 18.83
CA VAL A 14 9.10 16.03 18.07
C VAL A 14 8.66 16.15 16.62
N ALA A 15 9.44 16.86 15.81
CA ALA A 15 9.11 17.08 14.41
C ALA A 15 8.83 15.72 13.76
N PRO A 16 7.78 15.59 12.93
CA PRO A 16 7.46 14.32 12.31
C PRO A 16 8.67 13.85 11.51
N ARG A 17 9.18 12.64 11.83
CA ARG A 17 10.42 12.10 11.26
C ARG A 17 10.31 11.73 9.79
N GLY A 18 9.10 11.70 9.24
CA GLY A 18 8.84 11.37 7.85
C GLY A 18 9.20 12.48 6.85
N THR A 19 9.10 12.14 5.57
CA THR A 19 9.25 13.06 4.43
C THR A 19 7.88 13.56 3.99
N ALA A 20 7.72 14.88 3.80
CA ALA A 20 6.57 15.43 3.09
C ALA A 20 6.76 15.21 1.59
N LEU A 21 5.72 14.75 0.89
CA LEU A 21 5.74 14.61 -0.57
C LEU A 21 4.63 15.45 -1.18
N ARG A 22 4.96 16.17 -2.26
CA ARG A 22 3.98 16.86 -3.08
C ARG A 22 4.27 16.59 -4.55
N ILE A 23 3.29 16.01 -5.22
CA ILE A 23 3.28 15.73 -6.65
C ILE A 23 2.23 16.66 -7.25
N ALA A 24 2.64 17.49 -8.21
CA ALA A 24 1.72 18.40 -8.90
C ALA A 24 1.76 18.13 -10.41
N HIS A 25 0.60 17.77 -10.96
CA HIS A 25 0.36 17.48 -12.36
C HIS A 25 1.41 16.54 -12.99
N ALA A 26 1.85 15.52 -12.27
CA ALA A 26 2.91 14.65 -12.77
C ALA A 26 2.46 13.82 -13.98
N VAL A 27 3.24 13.91 -15.04
CA VAL A 27 3.04 13.16 -16.29
C VAL A 27 4.23 12.22 -16.50
N LYS A 28 3.94 10.99 -16.91
CA LYS A 28 4.96 10.00 -17.29
C LYS A 28 4.59 9.32 -18.60
N ARG A 29 5.54 9.28 -19.53
CA ARG A 29 5.44 8.66 -20.86
C ARG A 29 6.57 7.67 -21.07
N TYR A 30 6.27 6.56 -21.74
CA TYR A 30 7.25 5.65 -22.30
C TYR A 30 7.02 5.55 -23.81
N GLY A 31 7.88 6.23 -24.57
CA GLY A 31 7.63 6.47 -25.99
C GLY A 31 6.33 7.25 -26.18
N GLU A 32 5.41 6.72 -26.98
CA GLU A 32 4.12 7.35 -27.26
C GLU A 32 3.07 7.09 -26.16
N ARG A 33 3.28 6.07 -25.32
CA ARG A 33 2.32 5.69 -24.28
C ARG A 33 2.49 6.54 -23.03
N GLU A 34 1.48 7.34 -22.73
CA GLU A 34 1.35 8.00 -21.44
C GLU A 34 0.80 7.01 -20.40
N VAL A 35 1.46 6.94 -19.24
CA VAL A 35 1.13 6.02 -18.13
C VAL A 35 0.59 6.77 -16.92
N LEU A 36 1.02 8.02 -16.71
CA LEU A 36 0.47 8.91 -15.69
C LEU A 36 0.01 10.20 -16.36
N HIS A 37 -1.23 10.59 -16.09
CA HIS A 37 -1.95 11.65 -16.79
C HIS A 37 -2.27 12.83 -15.86
N GLY A 38 -1.24 13.50 -15.35
CA GLY A 38 -1.38 14.67 -14.48
C GLY A 38 -1.82 14.27 -13.07
N ILE A 39 -0.95 13.55 -12.37
CA ILE A 39 -1.18 13.10 -10.99
C ILE A 39 -0.92 14.24 -10.01
N ASP A 40 -1.91 14.52 -9.16
CA ASP A 40 -1.82 15.43 -8.03
C ASP A 40 -1.94 14.63 -6.72
N LEU A 41 -0.90 14.66 -5.89
CA LEU A 41 -0.85 13.88 -4.64
C LEU A 41 0.00 14.58 -3.59
N GLU A 42 -0.56 14.77 -2.39
CA GLU A 42 0.16 15.29 -1.24
C GLU A 42 0.18 14.27 -0.10
N ILE A 43 1.36 14.01 0.46
CA ILE A 43 1.56 13.07 1.58
C ILE A 43 2.25 13.83 2.71
N ALA A 44 1.61 13.83 3.88
CA ALA A 44 2.15 14.48 5.06
C ALA A 44 3.31 13.67 5.67
N PRO A 45 4.26 14.32 6.35
CA PRO A 45 5.30 13.63 7.11
C PRO A 45 4.71 12.61 8.10
N GLY A 46 5.16 11.36 8.00
CA GLY A 46 4.73 10.26 8.87
C GLY A 46 3.41 9.61 8.47
N GLU A 47 2.74 10.09 7.41
CA GLU A 47 1.50 9.50 6.92
C GLU A 47 1.74 8.13 6.28
N PHE A 48 0.82 7.18 6.49
CA PHE A 48 0.80 5.92 5.76
C PHE A 48 -0.24 5.99 4.64
N VAL A 49 0.21 6.03 3.39
CA VAL A 49 -0.67 6.07 2.21
C VAL A 49 -0.60 4.74 1.47
N ALA A 50 -1.77 4.16 1.15
CA ALA A 50 -1.86 3.00 0.26
C ALA A 50 -2.38 3.42 -1.11
N ILE A 51 -1.71 2.95 -2.15
CA ILE A 51 -2.05 3.14 -3.55
C ILE A 51 -2.60 1.82 -4.08
N VAL A 52 -3.90 1.84 -4.39
CA VAL A 52 -4.64 0.69 -4.93
C VAL A 52 -5.03 0.93 -6.38
N GLY A 53 -5.33 -0.13 -7.10
CA GLY A 53 -5.71 -0.07 -8.51
C GLY A 53 -5.38 -1.34 -9.26
N ARG A 54 -5.92 -1.49 -10.46
CA ARG A 54 -5.72 -2.70 -11.28
C ARG A 54 -4.27 -2.84 -11.76
N SER A 55 -3.90 -4.04 -12.19
CA SER A 55 -2.61 -4.26 -12.85
C SER A 55 -2.47 -3.37 -14.08
N GLY A 56 -1.33 -2.70 -14.22
CA GLY A 56 -1.04 -1.84 -15.38
C GLY A 56 -1.59 -0.41 -15.31
N CYS A 57 -2.25 0.02 -14.23
CA CYS A 57 -2.76 1.40 -14.11
C CYS A 57 -1.70 2.47 -13.75
N GLY A 58 -0.43 2.08 -13.54
CA GLY A 58 0.67 3.01 -13.26
C GLY A 58 1.17 3.07 -11.81
N LYS A 59 0.67 2.22 -10.89
CA LYS A 59 1.09 2.22 -9.46
C LYS A 59 2.61 2.13 -9.26
N SER A 60 3.25 1.11 -9.83
CA SER A 60 4.70 0.92 -9.68
C SER A 60 5.51 1.98 -10.46
N THR A 61 4.91 2.63 -11.47
CA THR A 61 5.53 3.80 -12.13
C THR A 61 5.51 5.00 -11.18
N LEU A 62 4.36 5.29 -10.55
CA LEU A 62 4.27 6.33 -9.54
C LEU A 62 5.21 6.07 -8.35
N LEU A 63 5.30 4.83 -7.88
CA LEU A 63 6.22 4.46 -6.80
C LEU A 63 7.68 4.71 -7.20
N ARG A 64 8.07 4.38 -8.44
CA ARG A 64 9.43 4.62 -8.95
C ARG A 64 9.74 6.10 -9.13
N LEU A 65 8.76 6.92 -9.50
CA LEU A 65 8.88 8.38 -9.48
C LEU A 65 9.09 8.91 -8.06
N ILE A 66 8.27 8.46 -7.11
CA ILE A 66 8.39 8.81 -5.68
C ILE A 66 9.72 8.30 -5.10
N ALA A 67 10.29 7.20 -5.62
CA ALA A 67 11.61 6.74 -5.23
C ALA A 67 12.74 7.57 -5.85
N GLY A 68 12.46 8.28 -6.94
CA GLY A 68 13.47 8.97 -7.76
C GLY A 68 14.29 8.01 -8.64
N LEU A 69 13.77 6.81 -8.86
CA LEU A 69 14.33 5.82 -9.80
C LEU A 69 13.94 6.14 -11.25
N GLU A 70 12.91 6.96 -11.44
CA GLU A 70 12.46 7.45 -12.74
C GLU A 70 12.22 8.96 -12.66
N GLY A 71 12.44 9.67 -13.77
CA GLY A 71 12.12 11.09 -13.91
C GLY A 71 10.70 11.31 -14.41
N ILE A 72 10.13 12.46 -14.05
CA ILE A 72 8.85 12.96 -14.58
C ILE A 72 9.06 13.59 -15.97
N ASP A 73 8.09 13.44 -16.87
CA ASP A 73 8.12 14.06 -18.20
C ASP A 73 7.32 15.38 -18.23
N GLY A 74 6.49 15.62 -17.21
CA GLY A 74 5.76 16.86 -16.97
C GLY A 74 5.33 16.99 -15.51
N GLY A 75 5.01 18.21 -15.09
CA GLY A 75 4.64 18.52 -13.70
C GLY A 75 5.86 18.69 -12.78
N SER A 76 5.67 18.45 -11.48
CA SER A 76 6.72 18.58 -10.47
C SER A 76 6.58 17.57 -9.33
N LEU A 77 7.72 17.19 -8.74
CA LEU A 77 7.81 16.38 -7.54
C LEU A 77 8.66 17.14 -6.51
N HIS A 78 8.08 17.40 -5.34
CA HIS A 78 8.71 18.07 -4.23
C HIS A 78 8.79 17.14 -3.02
N ARG A 79 9.94 17.15 -2.35
CA ARG A 79 10.16 16.46 -1.08
C ARG A 79 10.60 17.47 -0.04
N ASP A 80 9.89 17.54 1.09
CA ASP A 80 10.13 18.56 2.13
C ASP A 80 10.20 19.99 1.59
N GLY A 81 9.39 20.29 0.57
CA GLY A 81 9.35 21.58 -0.12
C GLY A 81 10.48 21.82 -1.14
N ALA A 82 11.54 20.99 -1.15
CA ALA A 82 12.58 21.06 -2.15
C ALA A 82 12.14 20.36 -3.44
N ALA A 83 12.30 21.04 -4.58
CA ALA A 83 12.21 20.38 -5.88
C ALA A 83 13.39 19.42 -6.02
N GLY A 84 13.11 18.16 -6.39
CA GLY A 84 14.17 17.17 -6.49
C GLY A 84 13.75 15.95 -7.28
N GLY A 85 14.56 15.62 -8.29
CA GLY A 85 14.56 14.33 -8.97
C GLY A 85 15.85 13.57 -8.66
N GLY A 86 15.82 12.24 -8.79
CA GLY A 86 16.96 11.36 -8.52
C GLY A 86 16.83 10.55 -7.23
N LEU A 87 17.72 9.57 -7.03
CA LEU A 87 17.71 8.74 -5.82
C LEU A 87 18.07 9.58 -4.59
N HIS A 88 17.30 9.42 -3.52
CA HIS A 88 17.58 10.06 -2.24
C HIS A 88 18.01 9.04 -1.19
N ASP A 89 19.03 9.40 -0.41
CA ASP A 89 19.61 8.53 0.62
C ASP A 89 18.63 8.23 1.76
N ASP A 90 17.61 9.05 1.97
CA ASP A 90 16.59 8.91 3.01
C ASP A 90 15.34 8.13 2.58
N ALA A 91 15.27 7.74 1.30
CA ALA A 91 14.22 6.89 0.75
C ALA A 91 14.70 5.44 0.57
N ARG A 92 13.86 4.47 0.91
CA ARG A 92 14.13 3.05 0.69
C ARG A 92 12.94 2.37 0.05
N VAL A 93 13.22 1.48 -0.90
CA VAL A 93 12.21 0.68 -1.60
C VAL A 93 12.34 -0.78 -1.17
N MET A 94 11.22 -1.37 -0.76
CA MET A 94 11.06 -2.79 -0.54
C MET A 94 10.16 -3.35 -1.65
N PHE A 95 10.70 -4.28 -2.42
CA PHE A 95 10.01 -4.90 -3.55
C PHE A 95 9.27 -6.17 -3.11
N GLN A 96 8.31 -6.61 -3.94
CA GLN A 96 7.57 -7.85 -3.79
C GLN A 96 8.47 -9.07 -3.61
N ASP A 97 9.57 -9.17 -4.38
CA ASP A 97 10.63 -10.13 -4.12
C ASP A 97 11.60 -9.55 -3.08
N ALA A 98 11.85 -10.30 -2.01
CA ALA A 98 12.79 -9.94 -0.97
C ALA A 98 14.20 -9.65 -1.50
N ARG A 99 14.58 -10.20 -2.68
CA ARG A 99 15.86 -9.92 -3.37
C ARG A 99 17.05 -9.98 -2.41
N LEU A 100 17.07 -10.99 -1.54
CA LEU A 100 18.19 -11.23 -0.64
C LEU A 100 19.36 -11.80 -1.45
N LEU A 101 20.57 -11.40 -1.10
CA LEU A 101 21.79 -11.94 -1.70
C LEU A 101 21.99 -13.37 -1.18
N PRO A 102 21.86 -14.41 -2.03
CA PRO A 102 21.81 -15.80 -1.57
C PRO A 102 23.15 -16.29 -1.01
N TRP A 103 24.25 -15.65 -1.40
CA TRP A 103 25.61 -15.91 -0.92
C TRP A 103 26.01 -15.08 0.31
N LYS A 104 25.09 -14.35 0.93
CA LYS A 104 25.31 -13.63 2.19
C LYS A 104 24.40 -14.19 3.28
N ARG A 105 24.87 -14.22 4.52
CA ARG A 105 24.03 -14.60 5.67
C ARG A 105 22.95 -13.54 5.92
N VAL A 106 21.97 -13.86 6.74
CA VAL A 106 20.85 -12.97 7.08
C VAL A 106 21.34 -11.62 7.62
N LEU A 107 22.23 -11.63 8.61
CA LEU A 107 22.76 -10.39 9.19
C LEU A 107 23.55 -9.56 8.16
N ASP A 108 24.27 -10.21 7.25
CA ASP A 108 25.03 -9.54 6.20
C ASP A 108 24.13 -8.98 5.09
N ASN A 109 22.95 -9.58 4.89
CA ASN A 109 21.90 -9.02 4.04
C ASN A 109 21.31 -7.76 4.65
N VAL A 110 21.02 -7.76 5.96
CA VAL A 110 20.53 -6.57 6.67
C VAL A 110 21.58 -5.47 6.65
N ALA A 111 22.85 -5.80 6.94
CA ALA A 111 23.95 -4.84 6.99
C ALA A 111 24.43 -4.33 5.61
N LEU A 112 23.71 -4.64 4.53
CA LEU A 112 24.12 -4.25 3.18
C LEU A 112 24.16 -2.71 3.04
N GLY A 113 25.27 -2.20 2.53
CA GLY A 113 25.51 -0.76 2.37
C GLY A 113 25.93 -0.04 3.65
N LEU A 114 26.07 -0.74 4.78
CA LEU A 114 26.60 -0.16 6.01
C LEU A 114 28.11 -0.39 6.15
N PRO A 115 28.85 0.53 6.79
CA PRO A 115 30.21 0.26 7.25
C PRO A 115 30.24 -0.93 8.22
N ARG A 116 31.34 -1.70 8.24
CA ARG A 116 31.46 -2.90 9.11
C ARG A 116 31.28 -2.59 10.60
N THR A 117 31.56 -1.35 11.01
CA THR A 117 31.36 -0.84 12.38
C THR A 117 29.89 -0.82 12.82
N HIS A 118 28.93 -0.81 11.89
CA HIS A 118 27.49 -0.75 12.18
C HIS A 118 26.82 -2.13 12.19
N ARG A 119 27.58 -3.21 12.35
CA ARG A 119 27.02 -4.57 12.44
C ARG A 119 26.08 -4.74 13.64
N ALA A 120 26.36 -4.06 14.76
CA ALA A 120 25.49 -4.07 15.94
C ALA A 120 24.10 -3.49 15.63
N GLN A 121 24.04 -2.35 14.92
CA GLN A 121 22.79 -1.75 14.46
C GLN A 121 21.99 -2.70 13.55
N ALA A 122 22.66 -3.42 12.65
CA ALA A 122 22.00 -4.43 11.82
C ALA A 122 21.40 -5.57 12.66
N ALA A 123 22.08 -6.00 13.73
CA ALA A 123 21.58 -7.02 14.64
C ALA A 123 20.37 -6.51 15.45
N GLU A 124 20.40 -5.28 15.93
CA GLU A 124 19.27 -4.64 16.62
C GLU A 124 18.02 -4.57 15.73
N VAL A 125 18.17 -4.11 14.48
CA VAL A 125 17.04 -4.03 13.54
C VAL A 125 16.54 -5.41 13.14
N LEU A 126 17.43 -6.40 13.01
CA LEU A 126 17.03 -7.79 12.79
C LEU A 126 16.24 -8.36 13.99
N ALA A 127 16.58 -7.96 15.21
CA ALA A 127 15.82 -8.31 16.41
C ALA A 127 14.43 -7.65 16.42
N GLN A 128 14.31 -6.40 15.95
CA GLN A 128 13.02 -5.70 15.85
C GLN A 128 12.02 -6.38 14.89
N VAL A 129 12.52 -7.14 13.90
CA VAL A 129 11.68 -7.98 13.02
C VAL A 129 11.52 -9.42 13.52
N GLY A 130 12.00 -9.73 14.73
CA GLY A 130 11.86 -11.03 15.38
C GLY A 130 12.77 -12.12 14.81
N LEU A 131 13.93 -11.76 14.23
CA LEU A 131 14.83 -12.71 13.57
C LEU A 131 16.26 -12.72 14.12
N ALA A 132 16.47 -12.26 15.36
CA ALA A 132 17.78 -12.24 16.01
C ALA A 132 18.50 -13.60 15.95
N GLU A 133 17.81 -14.68 16.33
CA GLU A 133 18.34 -16.05 16.34
C GLU A 133 18.67 -16.61 14.94
N ARG A 134 18.22 -15.94 13.88
CA ARG A 134 18.44 -16.35 12.49
C ARG A 134 19.57 -15.56 11.83
N ALA A 135 20.27 -14.69 12.55
CA ALA A 135 21.34 -13.83 12.04
C ALA A 135 22.42 -14.57 11.24
N GLY A 136 22.78 -15.78 11.69
CA GLY A 136 23.80 -16.62 11.08
C GLY A 136 23.32 -17.48 9.91
N GLU A 137 22.02 -17.51 9.62
CA GLU A 137 21.46 -18.42 8.61
C GLU A 137 21.69 -17.92 7.18
N TRP A 138 21.50 -18.82 6.22
CA TRP A 138 21.46 -18.47 4.80
C TRP A 138 20.00 -18.20 4.35
N PRO A 139 19.76 -17.29 3.40
CA PRO A 139 18.42 -16.97 2.92
C PRO A 139 17.60 -18.18 2.45
N ALA A 140 18.26 -19.20 1.90
CA ALA A 140 17.63 -20.45 1.45
C ALA A 140 16.96 -21.26 2.58
N ARG A 141 17.34 -21.04 3.84
CA ARG A 141 16.74 -21.70 5.02
C ARG A 141 15.58 -20.94 5.64
N LEU A 142 15.26 -19.77 5.12
CA LEU A 142 14.17 -18.95 5.61
C LEU A 142 12.87 -19.26 4.87
N SER A 143 11.74 -19.19 5.56
CA SER A 143 10.42 -19.18 4.91
C SER A 143 10.22 -17.90 4.08
N GLY A 144 9.20 -17.87 3.22
CA GLY A 144 8.85 -16.66 2.44
C GLY A 144 8.65 -15.43 3.32
N GLY A 145 7.85 -15.55 4.39
CA GLY A 145 7.64 -14.49 5.37
C GLY A 145 8.91 -14.04 6.08
N GLN A 146 9.77 -14.99 6.48
CA GLN A 146 11.05 -14.65 7.10
C GLN A 146 11.95 -13.88 6.13
N ARG A 147 12.00 -14.26 4.85
CA ARG A 147 12.76 -13.49 3.84
C ARG A 147 12.22 -12.06 3.68
N GLN A 148 10.90 -11.87 3.71
CA GLN A 148 10.29 -10.53 3.69
C GLN A 148 10.65 -9.71 4.93
N ARG A 149 10.63 -10.31 6.12
CA ARG A 149 11.07 -9.63 7.35
C ARG A 149 12.55 -9.21 7.29
N VAL A 150 13.43 -10.02 6.71
CA VAL A 150 14.83 -9.64 6.47
C VAL A 150 14.94 -8.51 5.47
N ALA A 151 14.14 -8.51 4.39
CA ALA A 151 14.11 -7.41 3.43
C ALA A 151 13.62 -6.09 4.07
N LEU A 152 12.60 -6.16 4.94
CA LEU A 152 12.15 -5.02 5.74
C LEU A 152 13.25 -4.52 6.68
N ALA A 153 13.93 -5.42 7.41
CA ALA A 153 15.05 -5.06 8.27
C ALA A 153 16.18 -4.37 7.48
N ARG A 154 16.51 -4.89 6.29
CA ARG A 154 17.50 -4.28 5.38
C ARG A 154 17.09 -2.87 4.94
N ALA A 155 15.80 -2.61 4.70
CA ALA A 155 15.31 -1.28 4.39
C ALA A 155 15.41 -0.34 5.61
N LEU A 156 15.03 -0.83 6.79
CA LEU A 156 14.96 -0.04 8.02
C LEU A 156 16.31 0.24 8.68
N VAL A 157 17.34 -0.57 8.40
CA VAL A 157 18.65 -0.37 9.03
C VAL A 157 19.25 1.00 8.72
N HIS A 158 18.91 1.55 7.56
CA HIS A 158 19.34 2.89 7.11
C HIS A 158 18.49 4.03 7.71
N ARG A 159 17.53 3.73 8.58
CA ARG A 159 16.60 4.69 9.20
C ARG A 159 15.96 5.65 8.17
N PRO A 160 15.27 5.12 7.15
CA PRO A 160 14.66 5.95 6.11
C PRO A 160 13.58 6.87 6.70
N ARG A 161 13.45 8.06 6.11
CA ARG A 161 12.32 8.97 6.37
C ARG A 161 11.14 8.65 5.47
N LEU A 162 11.39 7.99 4.33
CA LEU A 162 10.39 7.51 3.39
C LEU A 162 10.60 6.03 3.08
N LEU A 163 9.61 5.19 3.38
CA LEU A 163 9.59 3.78 3.03
C LEU A 163 8.55 3.50 1.95
N LEU A 164 9.01 2.96 0.82
CA LEU A 164 8.20 2.62 -0.33
C LEU A 164 8.07 1.10 -0.41
N LEU A 165 6.84 0.61 -0.48
CA LEU A 165 6.49 -0.79 -0.37
C LEU A 165 5.76 -1.22 -1.65
N ASP A 166 6.41 -1.96 -2.54
CA ASP A 166 5.83 -2.43 -3.80
C ASP A 166 5.33 -3.87 -3.65
N GLU A 167 4.04 -4.05 -3.38
CA GLU A 167 3.38 -5.34 -3.14
C GLU A 167 4.13 -6.28 -2.16
N PRO A 168 4.60 -5.79 -0.99
CA PRO A 168 5.47 -6.58 -0.10
C PRO A 168 4.78 -7.81 0.52
N LEU A 169 3.45 -7.89 0.45
CA LEU A 169 2.62 -8.90 1.10
C LEU A 169 2.03 -9.94 0.14
N GLY A 170 2.09 -9.71 -1.17
CA GLY A 170 1.35 -10.49 -2.17
C GLY A 170 1.75 -11.98 -2.26
N ALA A 171 2.99 -12.31 -1.88
CA ALA A 171 3.51 -13.69 -1.92
C ALA A 171 3.34 -14.46 -0.59
N LEU A 172 2.66 -13.88 0.42
CA LEU A 172 2.53 -14.46 1.75
C LEU A 172 1.18 -15.18 1.92
N ASP A 173 1.20 -16.29 2.68
CA ASP A 173 -0.02 -16.91 3.19
C ASP A 173 -0.76 -15.99 4.18
N ALA A 174 -2.03 -16.28 4.45
CA ALA A 174 -2.90 -15.39 5.21
C ALA A 174 -2.38 -15.08 6.63
N LEU A 175 -1.85 -16.06 7.36
CA LEU A 175 -1.38 -15.87 8.74
C LEU A 175 -0.09 -15.04 8.74
N THR A 176 0.88 -15.43 7.91
CA THR A 176 2.14 -14.69 7.76
C THR A 176 1.91 -13.26 7.29
N ARG A 177 0.92 -13.04 6.42
CA ARG A 177 0.51 -11.71 5.94
C ARG A 177 -0.01 -10.84 7.08
N ILE A 178 -0.90 -11.35 7.93
CA ILE A 178 -1.42 -10.63 9.10
C ILE A 178 -0.27 -10.26 10.05
N ASP A 179 0.62 -11.21 10.35
CA ASP A 179 1.79 -10.94 11.19
C ASP A 179 2.69 -9.84 10.59
N MET A 180 2.90 -9.89 9.27
CA MET A 180 3.73 -8.90 8.58
C MET A 180 3.08 -7.51 8.57
N GLN A 181 1.75 -7.42 8.43
CA GLN A 181 1.00 -6.16 8.56
C GLN A 181 1.19 -5.56 9.94
N ASN A 182 0.95 -6.35 10.99
CA ASN A 182 1.12 -5.91 12.38
C ASN A 182 2.56 -5.45 12.65
N LEU A 183 3.54 -6.15 12.08
CA LEU A 183 4.95 -5.79 12.17
C LEU A 183 5.23 -4.44 11.50
N ILE A 184 4.77 -4.25 10.26
CA ILE A 184 4.95 -2.99 9.51
C ILE A 184 4.27 -1.84 10.24
N GLU A 185 3.02 -2.00 10.66
CA GLU A 185 2.26 -0.98 11.39
C GLU A 185 2.98 -0.58 12.69
N GLY A 186 3.39 -1.57 13.49
CA GLY A 186 4.09 -1.31 14.74
C GLY A 186 5.44 -0.61 14.53
N LEU A 187 6.20 -0.98 13.50
CA LEU A 187 7.46 -0.32 13.16
C LEU A 187 7.23 1.11 12.67
N TRP A 188 6.23 1.32 11.82
CA TRP A 188 5.84 2.64 11.33
C TRP A 188 5.42 3.57 12.47
N GLN A 189 4.54 3.13 13.37
CA GLN A 189 4.12 3.93 14.53
C GLN A 189 5.27 4.30 15.47
N ARG A 190 6.23 3.37 15.68
CA ARG A 190 7.39 3.62 16.56
C ARG A 190 8.45 4.51 15.92
N LEU A 191 8.68 4.36 14.62
CA LEU A 191 9.79 5.03 13.93
C LEU A 191 9.36 6.36 13.27
N GLY A 192 8.08 6.52 12.93
CA GLY A 192 7.49 7.76 12.44
C GLY A 192 7.89 8.14 11.01
N PHE A 193 8.29 7.16 10.18
CA PHE A 193 8.59 7.39 8.77
C PHE A 193 7.32 7.57 7.93
N THR A 194 7.40 8.27 6.80
CA THR A 194 6.32 8.30 5.80
C THR A 194 6.33 6.98 5.04
N ALA A 195 5.17 6.37 4.83
CA ALA A 195 5.05 5.09 4.14
C ALA A 195 4.14 5.18 2.91
N VAL A 196 4.58 4.62 1.78
CA VAL A 196 3.73 4.45 0.59
C VAL A 196 3.66 2.96 0.24
N LEU A 197 2.48 2.38 0.36
CA LEU A 197 2.20 0.99 0.03
C LEU A 197 1.49 0.89 -1.31
N VAL A 198 2.09 0.26 -2.30
CA VAL A 198 1.39 -0.22 -3.49
C VAL A 198 0.89 -1.62 -3.20
N THR A 199 -0.42 -1.81 -3.31
CA THR A 199 -1.05 -3.13 -3.18
C THR A 199 -2.24 -3.27 -4.12
N HIS A 200 -2.59 -4.50 -4.45
CA HIS A 200 -3.82 -4.84 -5.15
C HIS A 200 -4.91 -5.35 -4.19
N ASP A 201 -4.60 -5.54 -2.91
CA ASP A 201 -5.52 -6.02 -1.87
C ASP A 201 -6.08 -4.82 -1.06
N VAL A 202 -7.39 -4.60 -1.18
CA VAL A 202 -8.09 -3.51 -0.49
C VAL A 202 -8.07 -3.71 1.03
N ALA A 203 -8.13 -4.94 1.51
CA ALA A 203 -8.09 -5.24 2.93
C ALA A 203 -6.74 -4.84 3.54
N GLU A 204 -5.63 -5.01 2.80
CA GLU A 204 -4.31 -4.53 3.21
C GLU A 204 -4.26 -3.02 3.32
N ALA A 205 -4.81 -2.33 2.32
CA ALA A 205 -4.87 -0.87 2.28
C ALA A 205 -5.66 -0.32 3.47
N VAL A 206 -6.85 -0.87 3.75
CA VAL A 206 -7.69 -0.46 4.88
C VAL A 206 -7.09 -0.89 6.23
N ALA A 207 -6.32 -1.97 6.30
CA ALA A 207 -5.64 -2.38 7.52
C ALA A 207 -4.46 -1.45 7.88
N LEU A 208 -3.67 -1.01 6.90
CA LEU A 208 -2.41 -0.31 7.16
C LEU A 208 -2.48 1.20 7.01
N ALA A 209 -3.23 1.73 6.05
CA ALA A 209 -3.07 3.12 5.60
C ALA A 209 -3.97 4.11 6.33
N ASP A 210 -3.48 5.31 6.60
CA ASP A 210 -4.31 6.45 7.01
C ASP A 210 -5.14 6.97 5.83
N ARG A 211 -4.66 6.75 4.60
CA ARG A 211 -5.29 7.20 3.37
C ARG A 211 -5.14 6.18 2.24
N VAL A 212 -6.20 5.97 1.47
CA VAL A 212 -6.22 5.07 0.32
C VAL A 212 -6.48 5.88 -0.95
N VAL A 213 -5.54 5.78 -1.88
CA VAL A 213 -5.55 6.45 -3.18
C VAL A 213 -5.78 5.40 -4.26
N LEU A 214 -6.83 5.56 -5.06
CA LEU A 214 -7.09 4.70 -6.21
C LEU A 214 -6.53 5.31 -7.48
N ILE A 215 -5.72 4.54 -8.20
CA ILE A 215 -5.24 4.89 -9.54
C ILE A 215 -5.95 4.04 -10.58
N GLU A 216 -6.56 4.70 -11.56
CA GLU A 216 -7.22 4.10 -12.72
C GLU A 216 -6.79 4.85 -13.97
N ASP A 217 -6.38 4.11 -15.00
CA ASP A 217 -5.87 4.66 -16.26
C ASP A 217 -4.91 5.85 -16.05
N GLY A 218 -3.94 5.70 -15.15
CA GLY A 218 -2.94 6.71 -14.85
C GLY A 218 -3.46 8.00 -14.22
N ARG A 219 -4.67 8.00 -13.64
CA ARG A 219 -5.28 9.13 -12.91
C ARG A 219 -5.68 8.70 -11.51
N ILE A 220 -5.67 9.64 -10.56
CA ILE A 220 -6.26 9.40 -9.24
C ILE A 220 -7.77 9.59 -9.34
N THR A 221 -8.53 8.55 -9.00
CA THR A 221 -10.01 8.55 -9.08
C THR A 221 -10.72 8.40 -7.74
N LEU A 222 -9.94 8.18 -6.67
CA LEU A 222 -10.36 8.19 -5.27
C LEU A 222 -9.16 8.63 -4.41
N ASP A 223 -9.40 9.52 -3.46
CA ASP A 223 -8.50 9.77 -2.33
C ASP A 223 -9.36 9.74 -1.06
N ALA A 224 -9.29 8.65 -0.31
CA ALA A 224 -10.17 8.36 0.81
C ALA A 224 -9.38 8.24 2.12
N ARG A 225 -9.78 9.01 3.14
CA ARG A 225 -9.23 8.90 4.49
C ARG A 225 -9.84 7.71 5.24
N ILE A 226 -8.98 6.95 5.90
CA ILE A 226 -9.35 5.77 6.70
C ILE A 226 -9.45 6.18 8.18
N ASP A 227 -10.61 6.71 8.56
CA ASP A 227 -10.89 7.16 9.93
C ASP A 227 -11.33 6.00 10.83
N LEU A 228 -10.43 5.03 11.00
CA LEU A 228 -10.63 3.88 11.89
C LEU A 228 -9.56 3.89 13.00
N PRO A 229 -9.95 3.68 14.27
CA PRO A 229 -8.99 3.61 15.36
C PRO A 229 -8.06 2.40 15.19
N ARG A 230 -6.82 2.54 15.66
CA ARG A 230 -5.82 1.47 15.68
C ARG A 230 -5.76 0.87 17.10
N PRO A 231 -5.60 -0.47 17.27
CA PRO A 231 -5.44 -1.47 16.22
C PRO A 231 -6.74 -1.71 15.44
N ARG A 232 -6.62 -1.88 14.12
CA ARG A 232 -7.78 -2.08 13.24
C ARG A 232 -8.22 -3.54 13.27
N HIS A 233 -9.39 -3.79 13.81
CA HIS A 233 -9.97 -5.13 13.82
C HIS A 233 -10.74 -5.39 12.52
N ARG A 234 -10.27 -6.35 11.71
CA ARG A 234 -10.92 -6.75 10.44
C ARG A 234 -12.39 -7.18 10.62
N GLY A 235 -12.72 -7.76 11.77
CA GLY A 235 -14.10 -8.15 12.10
C GLY A 235 -15.02 -6.98 12.50
N ALA A 236 -14.50 -5.75 12.59
CA ALA A 236 -15.32 -4.60 12.94
C ALA A 236 -16.23 -4.22 11.76
N PRO A 237 -17.53 -3.96 11.99
CA PRO A 237 -18.46 -3.57 10.92
C PRO A 237 -18.02 -2.33 10.14
N ALA A 238 -17.33 -1.39 10.80
CA ALA A 238 -16.80 -0.19 10.15
C ALA A 238 -15.66 -0.50 9.16
N PHE A 239 -14.83 -1.51 9.46
CA PHE A 239 -13.79 -1.97 8.55
C PHE A 239 -14.42 -2.55 7.28
N ALA A 240 -15.34 -3.50 7.45
CA ALA A 240 -16.01 -4.17 6.33
C ALA A 240 -16.73 -3.20 5.40
N ARG A 241 -17.45 -2.20 5.94
CA ARG A 241 -18.11 -1.17 5.11
C ARG A 241 -17.13 -0.36 4.28
N LEU A 242 -15.98 0.00 4.84
CA LEU A 242 -14.99 0.81 4.15
C LEU A 242 -14.24 0.00 3.08
N GLU A 243 -13.91 -1.25 3.41
CA GLU A 243 -13.37 -2.22 2.46
C GLU A 243 -14.33 -2.43 1.28
N GLU A 244 -15.61 -2.68 1.55
CA GLU A 244 -16.63 -2.86 0.53
C GLU A 244 -16.81 -1.61 -0.34
N ALA A 245 -16.83 -0.41 0.25
CA ALA A 245 -16.93 0.84 -0.50
C ALA A 245 -15.77 1.05 -1.47
N ILE A 246 -14.53 0.80 -1.01
CA ILE A 246 -13.32 0.93 -1.85
C ILE A 246 -13.29 -0.17 -2.91
N LEU A 247 -13.60 -1.41 -2.54
CA LEU A 247 -13.65 -2.54 -3.47
C LEU A 247 -14.67 -2.31 -4.58
N ASN A 248 -15.86 -1.83 -4.23
CA ASN A 248 -16.88 -1.46 -5.20
C ASN A 248 -16.37 -0.40 -6.17
N ARG A 249 -15.65 0.63 -5.68
CA ARG A 249 -15.04 1.64 -6.56
C ARG A 249 -14.02 1.04 -7.53
N VAL A 250 -13.16 0.12 -7.07
CA VAL A 250 -12.17 -0.59 -7.91
C VAL A 250 -12.84 -1.50 -8.96
N MET A 251 -14.03 -2.02 -8.65
CA MET A 251 -14.76 -2.99 -9.48
C MET A 251 -15.78 -2.36 -10.44
N GLN A 252 -16.36 -1.19 -10.12
CA GLN A 252 -17.52 -0.59 -10.78
C GLN A 252 -17.35 -0.19 -12.26
N ARG A 253 -16.16 -0.35 -12.85
CA ARG A 253 -16.00 -0.27 -14.31
C ARG A 253 -16.25 -1.59 -15.05
N LYS A 254 -16.80 -2.60 -14.39
CA LYS A 254 -17.37 -3.78 -15.08
C LYS A 254 -18.76 -3.53 -15.69
N ALA A 255 -19.39 -2.38 -15.41
CA ALA A 255 -20.58 -1.98 -16.15
C ALA A 255 -20.14 -1.41 -17.52
N ASP A 256 -20.02 -2.31 -18.49
CA ASP A 256 -19.97 -1.97 -19.89
C ASP A 256 -21.28 -1.20 -20.24
N PRO A 257 -21.23 -0.03 -20.92
CA PRO A 257 -22.44 0.68 -21.33
C PRO A 257 -23.35 -0.15 -22.26
N ASP A 258 -22.81 -1.21 -22.86
CA ASP A 258 -23.49 -2.04 -23.85
C ASP A 258 -24.35 -3.18 -23.25
N GLU A 259 -24.24 -3.48 -21.95
CA GLU A 259 -25.03 -4.55 -21.31
C GLU A 259 -26.40 -4.11 -20.74
N VAL A 260 -26.73 -2.81 -20.82
CA VAL A 260 -28.02 -2.28 -20.31
C VAL A 260 -29.07 -2.08 -21.41
N THR A 261 -28.73 -2.34 -22.69
CA THR A 261 -29.67 -2.13 -23.80
C THR A 261 -30.58 -3.33 -24.09
N ASP A 262 -30.35 -4.52 -23.51
CA ASP A 262 -31.18 -5.71 -23.77
C ASP A 262 -32.19 -6.06 -22.66
N ALA A 263 -32.23 -5.30 -21.55
CA ALA A 263 -33.17 -5.56 -20.46
C ALA A 263 -34.53 -4.83 -20.59
N ARG A 264 -34.83 -4.22 -21.74
CA ARG A 264 -36.13 -3.55 -22.01
C ARG A 264 -36.94 -4.17 -23.14
N ALA A 265 -36.54 -5.33 -23.65
CA ALA A 265 -37.25 -5.98 -24.75
C ALA A 265 -38.18 -7.13 -24.32
N HIS A 266 -38.60 -7.27 -23.06
CA HIS A 266 -39.64 -8.24 -22.68
C HIS A 266 -40.70 -7.64 -21.74
N VAL A 267 -41.57 -6.80 -22.31
CA VAL A 267 -42.96 -6.66 -21.85
C VAL A 267 -43.86 -6.77 -23.07
N ALA A 268 -44.55 -7.91 -23.19
CA ALA A 268 -46.00 -8.01 -23.40
C ALA A 268 -46.38 -9.35 -24.04
N ARG A 269 -47.08 -10.21 -23.29
CA ARG A 269 -48.26 -10.89 -23.82
C ARG A 269 -49.36 -10.95 -22.74
N PRO A 270 -50.59 -10.44 -23.00
CA PRO A 270 -51.81 -10.75 -22.24
C PRO A 270 -52.36 -12.11 -22.74
N SER A 271 -53.36 -12.80 -22.20
CA SER A 271 -54.34 -12.66 -21.12
C SER A 271 -54.98 -14.06 -20.91
N PRO A 272 -55.69 -14.30 -19.79
CA PRO A 272 -56.30 -15.59 -19.45
C PRO A 272 -57.68 -15.79 -20.12
N TRP A 273 -57.97 -17.03 -20.52
CA TRP A 273 -59.31 -17.55 -20.81
C TRP A 273 -59.37 -18.94 -20.14
N GLU A 274 -60.15 -19.10 -19.07
CA GLU A 274 -61.57 -19.47 -19.01
C GLU A 274 -61.91 -20.93 -19.40
N VAL A 275 -62.06 -21.73 -18.34
CA VAL A 275 -63.12 -22.73 -18.03
C VAL A 275 -63.40 -23.95 -18.94
N SER A 276 -63.03 -25.13 -18.41
CA SER A 276 -63.75 -26.42 -18.28
C SER A 276 -64.72 -26.93 -19.37
N ALA A 277 -64.50 -28.15 -19.87
CA ALA A 277 -65.31 -29.34 -19.54
C ALA A 277 -64.94 -30.59 -20.41
N ALA A 278 -64.90 -31.74 -19.74
CA ALA A 278 -65.28 -33.09 -20.18
C ALA A 278 -64.69 -33.70 -21.48
N ALA A 279 -64.05 -34.87 -21.32
CA ALA A 279 -64.49 -36.17 -21.85
C ALA A 279 -63.34 -37.06 -22.41
N VAL A 280 -63.16 -38.20 -21.72
CA VAL A 280 -63.08 -39.57 -22.26
C VAL A 280 -62.03 -39.92 -23.34
N GLY A 281 -61.24 -40.98 -23.09
CA GLY A 281 -60.79 -41.89 -24.16
C GLY A 281 -59.50 -42.66 -23.87
N TRP A 282 -59.61 -43.97 -23.62
CA TRP A 282 -58.52 -44.95 -23.47
C TRP A 282 -58.01 -45.48 -24.82
N ALA A 283 -56.80 -46.08 -24.80
CA ALA A 283 -56.20 -47.06 -25.74
C ALA A 283 -55.87 -46.54 -27.16
N VAL A 284 -54.77 -46.91 -27.81
CA VAL A 284 -54.04 -48.19 -27.94
C VAL A 284 -52.53 -47.94 -27.98
#